data_AF-A0A7C6ZG79-F1
#
_entry.id   AF-A0A7C6ZG79-F1
#
_cell.length_a   1.000
_cell.length_b   1.000
_cell.length_c   1.000
_cell.angle_alpha   90.00
_cell.angle_beta   90.00
_cell.angle_gamma   90.00
#
_symmetry.space_group_name_H-M   'P 1'
#
loop_
_entity.id
_entity.type
_entity.pdbx_description
1 polymer ?
#
loop_
_entity_poly.entity_id
_entity_poly.type
_entity_poly.pdbx_seq_one_letter_code
_entity_poly.pdbx_strand_id
1 'polypeptide(L)'
;MIGRAWKEIPRGAVIPEPGNAHHYQTGDWRSFRPIWLKDRCIQCLRCWIMCPDSAIITEDGKVVGIDYSHCKGCGICANECPAKVDAIKMIKEDEADDFDKIASSIPDSGSVGEVNRTEPKTGLRADEGHRRSGANAGAVGREA
;
A
#
# COMPACT_ATOMS: atom_id res chain seq x y z
N MET A 1 -12.99 3.04 19.77
CA MET A 1 -12.85 3.58 21.13
C MET A 1 -13.08 5.08 21.05
N ILE A 2 -14.29 5.51 21.38
CA ILE A 2 -14.68 6.92 21.47
C ILE A 2 -15.04 7.17 22.93
N GLY A 3 -14.31 8.08 23.59
CA GLY A 3 -14.73 8.76 24.81
C GLY A 3 -14.78 7.94 26.10
N ARG A 4 -13.63 7.56 26.67
CA ARG A 4 -13.56 7.28 28.11
C ARG A 4 -13.55 8.61 28.86
N ALA A 5 -14.34 8.72 29.93
CA ALA A 5 -14.25 9.88 30.81
C ALA A 5 -12.86 9.89 31.49
N TRP A 6 -12.36 11.07 31.88
CA TRP A 6 -11.05 11.17 32.57
C TRP A 6 -10.98 10.31 33.84
N LYS A 7 -12.12 10.00 34.46
CA LYS A 7 -12.26 9.13 35.63
C LYS A 7 -12.06 7.64 35.34
N GLU A 8 -12.19 7.24 34.08
CA GLU A 8 -12.09 5.84 33.61
C GLU A 8 -10.69 5.51 33.10
N ILE A 9 -9.79 6.49 33.09
CA ILE A 9 -8.38 6.29 32.74
C ILE A 9 -7.73 5.49 33.86
N PRO A 10 -7.07 4.35 33.55
CA PRO A 10 -6.39 3.55 34.57
C PRO A 10 -5.26 4.35 35.21
N ARG A 11 -4.92 4.00 36.46
CA ARG A 11 -3.86 4.70 37.22
C ARG A 11 -2.56 4.72 36.42
N GLY A 12 -1.94 5.89 36.33
CA GLY A 12 -0.71 6.08 35.56
C GLY A 12 -0.89 6.05 34.04
N ALA A 13 -2.13 6.16 33.54
CA ALA A 13 -2.45 6.11 32.10
C ALA A 13 -1.87 4.87 31.39
N VAL A 14 -1.77 3.76 32.12
CA VAL A 14 -1.28 2.49 31.57
C VAL A 14 -2.20 2.00 30.45
N ILE A 15 -1.62 1.36 29.44
CA ILE A 15 -2.37 0.75 28.35
C ILE A 15 -2.65 -0.71 28.72
N PRO A 16 -3.90 -1.07 29.08
CA PRO A 16 -4.19 -2.39 29.65
C PRO A 16 -4.29 -3.50 28.60
N GLU A 17 -4.53 -3.16 27.34
CA GLU A 17 -4.76 -4.09 26.24
C GLU A 17 -3.79 -3.77 25.09
N PRO A 18 -3.00 -4.75 24.60
CA PRO A 18 -2.12 -4.58 23.46
C PRO A 18 -2.93 -4.44 22.16
N GLY A 19 -2.35 -3.79 21.14
CA GLY A 19 -2.99 -3.67 19.81
C GLY A 19 -4.21 -2.74 19.76
N ASN A 20 -4.51 -2.03 20.85
CA ASN A 20 -5.70 -1.19 20.95
C ASN A 20 -5.69 0.06 20.04
N ALA A 21 -4.57 0.32 19.36
CA ALA A 21 -4.45 1.34 18.31
C ALA A 21 -5.51 1.14 17.20
N HIS A 22 -5.90 -0.10 16.93
CA HIS A 22 -6.97 -0.44 15.97
C HIS A 22 -8.35 0.11 16.36
N HIS A 23 -8.55 0.55 17.60
CA HIS A 23 -9.82 1.15 17.99
C HIS A 23 -9.92 2.66 17.67
N TYR A 24 -8.83 3.27 17.21
CA TYR A 24 -8.78 4.67 16.82
C TYR A 24 -9.07 4.78 15.33
N GLN A 25 -10.34 5.03 15.00
CA GLN A 25 -10.77 5.23 13.62
C GLN A 25 -10.19 6.55 13.09
N THR A 26 -9.29 6.44 12.11
CA THR A 26 -8.62 7.58 11.47
C THR A 26 -9.19 7.90 10.09
N GLY A 27 -10.27 7.24 9.70
CA GLY A 27 -10.89 7.40 8.39
C GLY A 27 -11.38 8.82 8.09
N ASP A 28 -11.84 9.54 9.11
CA ASP A 28 -12.39 10.89 8.98
C ASP A 28 -11.33 11.95 8.59
N TRP A 29 -10.05 11.59 8.50
CA TRP A 29 -8.97 12.52 8.17
C TRP A 29 -8.82 12.75 6.65
N ARG A 30 -9.56 12.01 5.83
CA ARG A 30 -9.44 12.04 4.37
C ARG A 30 -9.97 13.35 3.78
N SER A 31 -9.19 13.91 2.87
CA SER A 31 -9.72 14.80 1.81
C SER A 31 -9.97 14.05 0.50
N PHE A 32 -9.23 12.96 0.28
CA PHE A 32 -9.34 12.11 -0.90
C PHE A 32 -9.43 10.63 -0.50
N ARG A 33 -10.25 9.85 -1.23
CA ARG A 33 -10.45 8.41 -1.05
C ARG A 33 -9.76 7.63 -2.17
N PRO A 34 -8.96 6.59 -1.87
CA PRO A 34 -8.53 5.65 -2.89
C PRO A 34 -9.69 4.72 -3.28
N ILE A 35 -9.96 4.59 -4.57
CA ILE A 35 -10.89 3.62 -5.15
C ILE A 35 -10.10 2.52 -5.82
N TRP A 36 -10.33 1.28 -5.38
CA TRP A 36 -9.69 0.10 -5.91
C TRP A 36 -10.51 -0.49 -7.07
N LEU A 37 -9.92 -0.50 -8.26
CA LEU A 37 -10.49 -1.06 -9.48
C LEU A 37 -10.07 -2.53 -9.58
N LYS A 38 -10.91 -3.42 -9.03
CA LYS A 38 -10.64 -4.85 -8.92
C LYS A 38 -10.24 -5.50 -10.25
N ASP A 39 -10.93 -5.14 -11.33
CA ASP A 39 -10.71 -5.74 -12.66
C ASP A 39 -9.36 -5.38 -13.28
N ARG A 40 -8.74 -4.29 -12.84
CA ARG A 40 -7.40 -3.88 -13.28
C ARG A 40 -6.30 -4.45 -12.39
N CYS A 41 -6.61 -4.89 -11.18
CA CYS A 41 -5.59 -5.23 -10.18
C CYS A 41 -4.85 -6.54 -10.51
N ILE A 42 -3.54 -6.46 -10.75
CA ILE A 42 -2.66 -7.62 -10.99
C ILE A 42 -2.17 -8.31 -9.71
N GLN A 43 -2.73 -7.97 -8.54
CA GLN A 43 -2.41 -8.58 -7.25
C GLN A 43 -0.90 -8.57 -6.88
N CYS A 44 -0.19 -7.50 -7.26
CA CYS A 44 1.25 -7.36 -6.96
C CYS A 44 1.58 -6.99 -5.50
N LEU A 45 0.56 -6.71 -4.67
CA LEU A 45 0.67 -6.35 -3.25
C LEU A 45 1.55 -5.13 -2.90
N ARG A 46 1.97 -4.34 -3.88
CA ARG A 46 2.77 -3.14 -3.63
C ARG A 46 2.01 -2.08 -2.83
N CYS A 47 0.72 -1.90 -3.10
CA CYS A 47 -0.13 -1.02 -2.31
C CYS A 47 -0.25 -1.47 -0.86
N TRP A 48 -0.26 -2.78 -0.61
CA TRP A 48 -0.34 -3.36 0.73
C TRP A 48 0.93 -3.10 1.53
N ILE A 49 2.10 -3.46 1.00
CA ILE A 49 3.37 -3.29 1.72
C ILE A 49 3.75 -1.82 1.93
N MET A 50 3.30 -0.93 1.05
CA MET A 50 3.60 0.50 1.12
C MET A 50 2.57 1.30 1.94
N CYS A 51 1.47 0.69 2.40
CA CYS A 51 0.47 1.40 3.17
C CYS A 51 0.97 1.65 4.60
N PRO A 52 1.17 2.92 5.02
CA PRO A 52 1.70 3.21 6.36
C PRO A 52 0.69 2.89 7.48
N ASP A 53 -0.61 2.84 7.15
CA ASP A 53 -1.70 2.63 8.11
C ASP A 53 -2.29 1.21 8.02
N SER A 54 -1.68 0.30 7.25
CA SER A 54 -2.19 -1.09 7.06
C SER A 54 -3.65 -1.16 6.61
N ALA A 55 -4.12 -0.17 5.86
CA ALA A 55 -5.52 -0.06 5.44
C ALA A 55 -5.86 -0.84 4.17
N ILE A 56 -4.92 -1.56 3.55
CA ILE A 56 -5.19 -2.46 2.41
C ILE A 56 -5.50 -3.85 2.96
N ILE A 57 -6.71 -4.34 2.71
CA ILE A 57 -7.17 -5.63 3.21
C ILE A 57 -6.75 -6.73 2.22
N THR A 58 -6.13 -7.77 2.75
CA THR A 58 -5.67 -8.93 1.97
C THR A 58 -6.17 -10.24 2.55
N GLU A 59 -6.59 -11.16 1.68
CA GLU A 59 -6.94 -12.55 2.00
C GLU A 59 -6.25 -13.47 0.99
N ASP A 60 -5.68 -14.58 1.46
CA ASP A 60 -4.99 -15.58 0.61
C ASP A 60 -3.96 -14.97 -0.38
N GLY A 61 -3.24 -13.94 0.08
CA GLY A 61 -2.24 -13.24 -0.74
C GLY A 61 -2.81 -12.34 -1.84
N LYS A 62 -4.10 -11.98 -1.77
CA LYS A 62 -4.77 -11.08 -2.72
C LYS A 62 -5.39 -9.90 -1.98
N VAL A 63 -5.32 -8.72 -2.60
CA VAL A 63 -6.11 -7.56 -2.19
C VAL A 63 -7.59 -7.90 -2.37
N VAL A 64 -8.37 -7.67 -1.31
CA VAL A 64 -9.83 -7.85 -1.29
C VAL A 64 -10.60 -6.58 -0.95
N GLY A 65 -9.91 -5.52 -0.50
CA GLY A 65 -10.55 -4.24 -0.21
C GLY A 65 -9.62 -3.22 0.44
N ILE A 66 -10.22 -2.13 0.88
CA ILE A 66 -9.58 -1.05 1.64
C ILE A 66 -10.41 -0.80 2.89
N ASP A 67 -9.77 -0.76 4.05
CA ASP A 67 -10.38 -0.37 5.30
C ASP A 67 -10.52 1.16 5.37
N TYR A 68 -11.69 1.66 5.01
CA TYR A 68 -12.00 3.09 5.09
C TYR A 68 -12.22 3.59 6.52
N SER A 69 -12.27 2.73 7.54
CA SER A 69 -12.30 3.21 8.93
C SER A 69 -10.93 3.69 9.43
N HIS A 70 -9.84 3.22 8.79
CA HIS A 70 -8.47 3.61 9.12
C HIS A 70 -7.70 4.31 7.98
N CYS A 71 -8.15 4.16 6.71
CA CYS A 71 -7.51 4.83 5.58
C CYS A 71 -7.52 6.36 5.72
N LYS A 72 -6.34 6.99 5.78
CA LYS A 72 -6.20 8.45 5.85
C LYS A 72 -6.19 9.16 4.49
N GLY A 73 -6.24 8.42 3.39
CA GLY A 73 -6.30 9.03 2.05
C GLY A 73 -4.98 9.64 1.57
N CYS A 74 -3.84 9.17 2.07
CA CYS A 74 -2.52 9.72 1.76
C CYS A 74 -2.05 9.53 0.30
N GLY A 75 -2.70 8.65 -0.47
CA GLY A 75 -2.42 8.43 -1.90
C GLY A 75 -1.18 7.59 -2.23
N ILE A 76 -0.41 7.13 -1.23
CA ILE A 76 0.79 6.30 -1.46
C ILE A 76 0.44 5.02 -2.23
N CYS A 77 -0.67 4.36 -1.87
CA CYS A 77 -1.13 3.14 -2.56
C CYS A 77 -1.41 3.37 -4.05
N ALA A 78 -1.97 4.53 -4.42
CA ALA A 78 -2.20 4.92 -5.80
C ALA A 78 -0.89 5.22 -6.54
N ASN A 79 0.05 5.95 -5.91
CA ASN A 79 1.36 6.26 -6.47
C ASN A 79 2.20 5.01 -6.75
N GLU A 80 2.14 4.04 -5.83
CA GLU A 80 2.91 2.81 -5.92
C GLU A 80 2.28 1.79 -6.89
N CYS A 81 0.98 1.94 -7.20
CA CYS A 81 0.32 1.12 -8.20
C CYS A 81 1.04 1.27 -9.56
N PRO A 82 1.42 0.18 -10.25
CA PRO A 82 2.11 0.28 -11.52
C PRO A 82 1.29 1.09 -12.53
N ALA A 83 1.84 2.13 -13.14
CA ALA A 83 1.05 3.03 -13.98
C ALA A 83 0.48 2.42 -15.27
N LYS A 84 1.02 1.29 -15.73
CA LYS A 84 0.41 0.52 -16.83
C LYS A 84 -0.87 -0.20 -16.39
N VAL A 85 -1.02 -0.43 -15.09
CA VAL A 85 -2.12 -1.15 -14.45
C VAL A 85 -3.15 -0.17 -13.89
N ASP A 86 -2.66 0.83 -13.12
CA ASP A 86 -3.44 1.98 -12.68
C ASP A 86 -4.77 1.58 -12.00
N ALA A 87 -4.69 0.59 -11.10
CA ALA A 87 -5.82 -0.05 -10.44
C ALA A 87 -6.30 0.65 -9.16
N ILE A 88 -5.71 1.80 -8.79
CA ILE A 88 -6.13 2.59 -7.64
C ILE A 88 -6.19 4.06 -8.04
N LYS A 89 -7.37 4.68 -7.90
CA LYS A 89 -7.62 6.08 -8.22
C LYS A 89 -7.96 6.88 -6.98
N MET A 90 -7.35 8.06 -6.84
CA MET A 90 -7.73 9.00 -5.78
C MET A 90 -8.85 9.89 -6.29
N ILE A 91 -9.94 9.94 -5.54
CA ILE A 91 -11.09 10.83 -5.78
C ILE A 91 -11.34 11.70 -4.55
N LYS A 92 -12.08 12.80 -4.65
CA LYS A 92 -12.42 13.57 -3.46
C LYS A 92 -13.39 12.79 -2.56
N GLU A 93 -13.29 12.97 -1.25
CA GLU A 93 -14.11 12.24 -0.28
C GLU A 93 -15.61 12.56 -0.41
N ASP A 94 -15.97 13.80 -0.77
CA ASP A 94 -17.35 14.25 -0.98
C ASP A 94 -17.99 13.69 -2.26
N GLU A 95 -17.18 13.33 -3.25
CA GLU A 95 -17.61 12.68 -4.50
C GLU A 95 -17.68 11.15 -4.33
N ALA A 96 -17.14 10.60 -3.25
CA ALA A 96 -16.85 9.17 -3.10
C ALA A 96 -18.06 8.27 -2.81
N ASP A 97 -19.20 8.85 -2.45
CA ASP A 97 -20.41 8.11 -2.12
C ASP A 97 -21.28 7.82 -3.36
N ASP A 98 -20.93 8.39 -4.52
CA ASP A 98 -21.62 8.18 -5.79
C ASP A 98 -20.78 7.28 -6.73
N PHE A 99 -20.68 6.00 -6.34
CA PHE A 99 -19.82 5.01 -7.02
C PHE A 99 -20.16 4.83 -8.51
N ASP A 100 -21.44 4.97 -8.87
CA ASP A 100 -21.91 4.84 -10.26
C ASP A 100 -21.37 5.96 -11.16
N LYS A 101 -21.20 7.18 -10.63
CA LYS A 101 -20.54 8.29 -11.34
C LYS A 101 -19.02 8.12 -11.42
N ILE A 102 -18.41 7.48 -10.43
CA ILE A 102 -16.95 7.26 -10.40
C ILE A 102 -16.55 6.19 -11.42
N ALA A 103 -17.25 5.06 -11.44
CA ALA A 103 -16.93 3.96 -12.37
C ALA A 103 -17.12 4.35 -13.84
N SER A 104 -18.10 5.21 -14.14
CA SER A 104 -18.41 5.68 -15.49
C SER A 104 -17.51 6.83 -15.99
N SER A 105 -16.82 7.54 -15.09
CA SER A 105 -15.94 8.66 -15.43
C SER A 105 -14.47 8.28 -15.57
N ILE A 106 -14.06 7.09 -15.12
CA ILE A 106 -12.71 6.57 -15.30
C ILE A 106 -12.61 5.98 -16.72
N PRO A 107 -11.91 6.63 -17.67
CA PRO A 107 -11.76 6.08 -19.01
C PRO A 107 -11.10 4.70 -18.92
N ASP A 108 -11.56 3.79 -19.78
CA ASP A 108 -10.98 2.46 -19.87
C ASP A 108 -9.55 2.58 -20.41
N SER A 109 -8.57 2.54 -19.51
CA SER A 109 -7.16 2.39 -19.88
C SER A 109 -7.03 0.96 -20.37
N GLY A 110 -7.33 0.75 -21.66
CA GLY A 110 -7.66 -0.54 -22.27
C GLY A 110 -6.92 -1.74 -21.70
N SER A 111 -7.67 -2.84 -21.54
CA SER A 111 -7.24 -4.19 -21.16
C SER A 111 -5.72 -4.33 -21.01
N VAL A 112 -5.25 -4.37 -19.75
CA VAL A 112 -3.82 -4.50 -19.44
C VAL A 112 -3.29 -5.79 -20.08
N GLY A 113 -2.68 -5.65 -21.26
CA GLY A 113 -1.86 -6.68 -21.87
C GLY A 113 -0.68 -6.98 -20.95
N GLU A 114 -0.33 -8.25 -20.88
CA GLU A 114 0.76 -8.86 -20.11
C GLU A 114 1.89 -7.89 -19.74
N VAL A 115 1.87 -7.38 -18.50
CA VAL A 115 2.87 -6.42 -18.02
C VAL A 115 4.17 -7.17 -17.75
N ASN A 116 5.04 -7.24 -18.76
CA ASN A 116 6.39 -7.77 -18.58
C ASN A 116 7.15 -6.97 -17.49
N ARG A 117 7.74 -7.72 -16.56
CA ARG A 117 8.32 -7.28 -15.27
C ARG A 117 9.65 -6.53 -15.43
N THR A 118 9.72 -5.50 -16.26
CA THR A 118 10.97 -4.75 -16.48
C THR A 118 10.80 -3.26 -16.22
N GLU A 119 11.46 -2.85 -15.13
CA GLU A 119 11.98 -1.53 -14.74
C GLU A 119 11.18 -0.67 -13.74
N PRO A 120 11.79 -0.29 -12.59
CA PRO A 120 11.21 0.62 -11.61
C PRO A 120 11.31 2.08 -12.05
N LYS A 121 10.26 2.86 -11.74
CA LYS A 121 10.18 4.31 -11.96
C LYS A 121 11.01 5.12 -10.95
N THR A 122 12.30 4.85 -10.84
CA THR A 122 13.20 5.74 -10.11
C THR A 122 14.18 6.33 -11.10
N GLY A 123 14.03 7.64 -11.38
CA GLY A 123 15.01 8.44 -12.12
C GLY A 123 16.31 8.64 -11.32
N LEU A 124 16.86 7.57 -10.77
CA LEU A 124 18.23 7.52 -10.28
C LEU A 124 19.07 7.04 -11.46
N ARG A 125 19.82 7.99 -12.04
CA ARG A 125 20.89 7.67 -12.97
C ARG A 125 21.79 6.62 -12.31
N ALA A 126 22.03 5.52 -12.99
CA ALA A 126 23.10 4.59 -12.65
C ALA A 126 24.41 5.41 -12.68
N ASP A 127 24.91 5.78 -11.52
CA ASP A 127 26.28 6.27 -11.40
C ASP A 127 27.21 5.06 -11.22
N GLU A 128 28.34 5.18 -11.88
CA GLU A 128 29.30 4.13 -12.10
C GLU A 128 30.01 3.71 -10.82
N GLY A 129 30.20 2.40 -10.66
CA GLY A 129 31.48 1.89 -10.17
C GLY A 129 31.65 1.74 -8.65
N HIS A 130 31.19 0.61 -8.14
CA HIS A 130 32.04 -0.16 -7.22
C HIS A 130 32.14 -1.60 -7.72
N ARG A 131 33.06 -1.82 -8.66
CA ARG A 131 33.51 -3.16 -9.05
C ARG A 131 34.03 -3.85 -7.79
N ARG A 132 33.29 -4.84 -7.28
CA ARG A 132 33.86 -5.84 -6.40
C ARG A 132 34.87 -6.62 -7.22
N SER A 133 36.15 -6.37 -6.98
CA SER A 133 37.25 -7.16 -7.51
C SER A 133 37.07 -8.60 -7.06
N GLY A 134 36.75 -9.48 -8.01
CA GLY A 134 36.93 -10.90 -7.85
C GLY A 134 38.41 -11.21 -7.74
N ALA A 135 38.83 -11.72 -6.59
CA ALA A 135 40.10 -12.40 -6.39
C ALA A 135 39.82 -13.81 -5.88
N ASN A 136 39.66 -14.71 -6.85
CA ASN A 136 40.17 -16.07 -6.91
C ASN A 136 40.59 -16.74 -5.57
N ALA A 137 39.77 -17.67 -5.07
CA ALA A 137 40.24 -18.73 -4.18
C ALA A 137 40.29 -20.04 -4.98
N GLY A 138 41.50 -20.35 -5.46
CA GLY A 138 41.81 -21.58 -6.20
C GLY A 138 41.78 -22.83 -5.32
N ALA A 139 41.55 -23.95 -5.98
CA ALA A 139 41.56 -25.30 -5.44
C ALA A 139 42.96 -25.77 -5.04
N VAL A 140 43.09 -26.34 -3.82
CA VAL A 140 44.00 -27.43 -3.40
C VAL A 140 43.50 -27.83 -2.00
N GLY A 141 43.37 -29.07 -1.53
CA GLY A 141 43.77 -30.41 -1.94
C GLY A 141 43.42 -31.35 -0.77
N ARG A 142 43.34 -32.65 -1.05
CA ARG A 142 43.05 -33.73 -0.09
C ARG A 142 44.24 -34.02 0.85
N GLU A 143 43.90 -34.65 1.98
CA GLU A 143 44.69 -35.60 2.79
C GLU A 143 45.98 -35.14 3.50
N ALA A 144 45.93 -35.12 4.83
CA ALA A 144 46.75 -35.93 5.76
C ALA A 144 46.19 -35.81 7.19
#